data_AF-A0A7S2BHW8-F1
#
_entry.id   AF-A0A7S2BHW8-F1
#
_cell.length_a   1.000
_cell.length_b   1.000
_cell.length_c   1.000
_cell.angle_alpha   90.00
_cell.angle_beta   90.00
_cell.angle_gamma   90.00
#
_symmetry.space_group_name_H-M   'P 1'
#
loop_
_entity.id
_entity.type
_entity.pdbx_description
1 polymer ?
#
loop_
_entity_poly.entity_id
_entity_poly.type
_entity_poly.pdbx_seq_one_letter_code
_entity_poly.pdbx_strand_id
1 'polypeptide(L)'
;HFCLQYGFLEPSLVAIADNFTALHMKGVELCRTKFAKYRWDTITFSQFEAVAHTASQRGYPTRWEAEFVAAAKCALFDMHLGCEIAFCAYTFCKNGDGTVSAYNECPGFTQLHGNLQ
;
A
#
# COMPACT_ATOMS: atom_id res chain seq x y z
N HIS A 1 5.07 9.53 0.80
CA HIS A 1 3.72 8.95 0.77
C HIS A 1 3.77 7.45 1.11
N PHE A 2 2.79 6.89 1.82
CA PHE A 2 2.84 5.47 2.25
C PHE A 2 2.86 4.49 1.08
N CYS A 3 2.11 4.75 0.00
CA CYS A 3 2.10 3.92 -1.21
C CYS A 3 3.49 3.71 -1.82
N LEU A 4 4.32 4.77 -1.80
CA LEU A 4 5.70 4.71 -2.28
C LEU A 4 6.57 3.85 -1.34
N GLN A 5 6.43 4.07 -0.03
CA GLN A 5 7.21 3.33 0.98
C GLN A 5 6.85 1.85 1.01
N TYR A 6 5.59 1.50 0.72
CA TYR A 6 5.13 0.12 0.59
C TYR A 6 5.60 -0.54 -0.71
N GLY A 7 5.96 0.25 -1.72
CA GLY A 7 6.20 -0.22 -3.08
C GLY A 7 4.93 -0.66 -3.79
N PHE A 8 3.78 -0.06 -3.47
CA PHE A 8 2.48 -0.41 -4.08
C PHE A 8 2.23 0.30 -5.41
N LEU A 9 3.13 1.19 -5.81
CA LEU A 9 3.16 1.84 -7.12
C LEU A 9 4.14 1.18 -8.09
N GLU A 10 4.66 -0.01 -7.75
CA GLU A 10 5.50 -0.76 -8.69
C GLU A 10 4.67 -1.15 -9.93
N PRO A 11 5.23 -1.05 -11.15
CA PRO A 11 4.47 -1.27 -12.39
C PRO A 11 3.73 -2.61 -12.42
N SER A 12 4.34 -3.68 -11.88
CA SER A 12 3.72 -5.00 -11.81
C SER A 12 2.47 -5.07 -10.94
N LEU A 13 2.34 -4.18 -9.96
CA LEU A 13 1.16 -4.11 -9.07
C LEU A 13 0.08 -3.22 -9.66
N VAL A 14 0.48 -2.11 -10.29
CA VAL A 14 -0.45 -1.22 -11.00
C VAL A 14 -1.13 -1.96 -12.15
N ALA A 15 -0.39 -2.82 -12.88
CA ALA A 15 -0.91 -3.61 -13.99
C ALA A 15 -2.01 -4.63 -13.61
N ILE A 16 -2.21 -4.90 -12.32
CA ILE A 16 -3.25 -5.82 -11.84
C ILE A 16 -4.29 -5.10 -10.97
N ALA A 17 -4.27 -3.77 -10.90
CA ALA A 17 -5.06 -3.00 -9.93
C ALA A 17 -6.58 -3.08 -10.14
N ASP A 18 -7.04 -3.44 -11.33
CA ASP A 18 -8.44 -3.70 -11.66
C ASP A 18 -8.83 -5.19 -11.53
N ASN A 19 -7.86 -6.07 -11.26
CA ASN A 19 -8.06 -7.51 -11.11
C ASN A 19 -8.04 -7.90 -9.62
N PHE A 20 -9.22 -7.87 -8.99
CA PHE A 20 -9.38 -8.18 -7.55
C PHE A 20 -8.84 -9.55 -7.15
N THR A 21 -9.00 -10.57 -7.99
CA THR A 21 -8.45 -11.90 -7.71
C THR A 21 -6.92 -11.88 -7.69
N ALA A 22 -6.30 -11.24 -8.68
CA ALA A 22 -4.85 -11.10 -8.73
C ALA A 22 -4.32 -10.27 -7.56
N LEU A 23 -5.00 -9.18 -7.20
CA LEU A 23 -4.65 -8.36 -6.04
C LEU A 23 -4.76 -9.12 -4.72
N HIS A 24 -5.81 -9.92 -4.55
CA HIS A 24 -5.95 -10.75 -3.37
C HIS A 24 -4.80 -11.75 -3.26
N MET A 25 -4.52 -12.50 -4.34
CA MET A 25 -3.39 -13.43 -4.39
C MET A 25 -2.06 -12.73 -4.10
N LYS A 26 -1.86 -11.53 -4.66
CA LYS A 26 -0.64 -10.74 -4.43
C LYS A 26 -0.54 -10.24 -2.99
N GLY A 27 -1.65 -9.84 -2.37
CA GLY A 27 -1.71 -9.50 -0.96
C GLY A 27 -1.27 -10.68 -0.07
N VAL A 28 -1.82 -11.87 -0.32
CA VAL A 28 -1.43 -13.11 0.38
C VAL A 28 0.06 -13.41 0.20
N GLU A 29 0.57 -13.30 -1.03
CA GLU A 29 1.99 -13.49 -1.35
C GLU A 29 2.87 -12.51 -0.55
N LEU A 30 2.55 -11.22 -0.56
CA LEU A 30 3.31 -10.19 0.14
C LEU A 30 3.33 -10.42 1.65
N CYS A 31 2.20 -10.83 2.23
CA CYS A 31 2.12 -11.20 3.64
C CYS A 31 3.04 -12.38 3.97
N ARG A 32 3.03 -13.43 3.15
CA ARG A 32 3.85 -14.65 3.36
C ARG A 32 5.33 -14.47 3.03
N THR A 33 5.69 -13.43 2.27
CA THR A 33 7.06 -13.20 1.82
C THR A 33 7.63 -11.90 2.42
N LYS A 34 7.40 -10.77 1.76
CA LYS A 34 7.95 -9.44 2.11
C LYS A 34 7.71 -9.06 3.56
N PHE A 35 6.50 -9.31 4.08
CA PHE A 35 6.12 -8.89 5.41
C PHE A 35 6.29 -9.98 6.48
N ALA A 36 6.62 -11.23 6.11
CA ALA A 36 6.83 -12.32 7.07
C ALA A 36 7.93 -12.01 8.10
N LYS A 37 8.94 -11.21 7.71
CA LYS A 37 10.01 -10.73 8.61
C LYS A 37 9.51 -9.93 9.82
N TYR A 38 8.29 -9.39 9.77
CA TYR A 38 7.67 -8.64 10.85
C TYR A 38 6.90 -9.50 11.85
N ARG A 39 6.82 -10.83 11.65
CA ARG A 39 6.02 -11.71 12.51
C ARG A 39 4.59 -11.20 12.66
N TRP A 40 3.99 -10.85 11.51
CA TRP A 40 2.70 -10.17 11.46
C TRP A 40 1.61 -10.91 12.23
N ASP A 41 1.67 -12.25 12.27
CA ASP A 41 0.79 -13.15 13.02
C ASP A 41 0.74 -12.88 14.54
N THR A 42 1.65 -12.06 15.06
CA THR A 42 1.74 -11.69 16.48
C THR A 42 1.41 -10.22 16.77
N ILE A 43 1.18 -9.41 15.72
CA ILE A 43 0.91 -7.98 15.89
C ILE A 43 -0.49 -7.77 16.45
N THR A 44 -0.58 -7.00 17.52
CA THR A 44 -1.87 -6.61 18.11
C THR A 44 -2.42 -5.34 17.50
N PHE A 45 -3.74 -5.15 17.62
CA PHE A 45 -4.38 -3.91 17.19
C PHE A 45 -3.81 -2.68 17.91
N SER A 46 -3.48 -2.78 19.21
CA SER A 46 -2.88 -1.69 19.97
C SER A 46 -1.50 -1.28 19.44
N GLN A 47 -0.67 -2.24 19.02
CA GLN A 47 0.62 -1.94 18.40
C GLN A 47 0.46 -1.27 17.04
N PHE A 48 -0.47 -1.77 16.22
CA PHE A 48 -0.84 -1.14 14.95
C PHE A 48 -1.25 0.31 15.15
N GLU A 49 -2.18 0.56 16.08
CA GLU A 49 -2.71 1.89 16.34
C GLU A 49 -1.62 2.83 16.85
N ALA A 50 -0.77 2.39 17.77
CA ALA A 50 0.35 3.20 18.27
C ALA A 50 1.28 3.66 17.14
N VAL A 51 1.69 2.74 16.25
CA VAL A 51 2.58 3.05 15.12
C VAL A 51 1.88 3.94 14.09
N ALA A 52 0.63 3.63 13.74
CA ALA A 52 -0.15 4.43 12.80
C ALA A 52 -0.40 5.86 13.32
N HIS A 53 -0.69 6.00 14.62
CA HIS A 53 -0.90 7.27 15.27
C HIS A 53 0.37 8.12 15.28
N THR A 54 1.53 7.55 15.61
CA THR A 54 2.82 8.25 15.54
C THR A 54 3.12 8.77 14.13
N ALA A 55 2.92 7.94 13.11
CA ALA A 55 3.10 8.35 11.72
C ALA A 55 2.15 9.48 11.32
N SER A 56 0.89 9.41 11.77
CA SER A 56 -0.13 10.44 11.51
C SER A 56 0.21 11.78 12.17
N GLN A 57 0.65 11.78 13.44
CA GLN A 57 1.05 13.01 14.14
C GLN A 57 2.22 13.71 13.44
N ARG A 58 3.15 12.93 12.88
CA ARG A 58 4.29 13.47 12.11
C ARG A 58 3.91 13.90 10.69
N GLY A 59 2.74 13.48 10.18
CA GLY A 59 2.27 13.75 8.82
C GLY A 59 2.92 12.88 7.73
N TYR A 60 3.89 12.03 8.08
CA TYR A 60 4.50 11.08 7.15
C TYR A 60 5.05 9.86 7.89
N PRO A 61 4.89 8.63 7.35
CA PRO A 61 5.51 7.44 7.92
C PRO A 61 6.99 7.34 7.55
N THR A 62 7.81 6.81 8.45
CA THR A 62 9.12 6.27 8.10
C THR A 62 8.94 4.97 7.31
N ARG A 63 10.01 4.50 6.65
CA ARG A 63 9.97 3.20 5.95
C ARG A 63 9.61 2.04 6.88
N TRP A 64 10.14 2.02 8.10
CA TRP A 64 9.85 0.94 9.04
C TRP A 64 8.39 0.96 9.48
N GLU A 65 7.87 2.12 9.88
CA GLU A 65 6.47 2.23 10.30
C GLU A 65 5.53 1.88 9.16
N ALA A 66 5.91 2.29 7.95
CA ALA A 66 5.19 1.95 6.75
C ALA A 66 5.13 0.41 6.57
N GLU A 67 6.27 -0.25 6.50
CA GLU A 67 6.33 -1.70 6.34
C GLU A 67 5.67 -2.45 7.52
N PHE A 68 5.74 -1.91 8.74
CA PHE A 68 5.06 -2.46 9.92
C PHE A 68 3.53 -2.34 9.81
N VAL A 69 3.01 -1.20 9.38
CA VAL A 69 1.57 -1.00 9.18
C VAL A 69 1.04 -1.94 8.08
N ALA A 70 1.77 -2.11 6.98
CA ALA A 70 1.42 -3.09 5.95
C ALA A 70 1.45 -4.52 6.51
N ALA A 71 2.46 -4.87 7.30
CA ALA A 71 2.53 -6.18 7.97
C ALA A 71 1.37 -6.40 8.94
N ALA A 72 1.02 -5.41 9.77
CA ALA A 72 -0.10 -5.50 10.70
C ALA A 72 -1.42 -5.77 9.97
N LYS A 73 -1.59 -5.22 8.76
CA LYS A 73 -2.79 -5.46 7.94
C LYS A 73 -2.90 -6.89 7.42
N CYS A 74 -1.79 -7.63 7.34
CA CYS A 74 -1.83 -9.06 7.05
C CYS A 74 -2.56 -9.85 8.14
N ALA A 75 -2.42 -9.47 9.41
CA ALA A 75 -3.00 -10.18 10.54
C ALA A 75 -4.40 -9.70 10.92
N LEU A 76 -4.57 -8.37 10.96
CA LEU A 76 -5.73 -7.74 11.58
C LEU A 76 -6.93 -7.58 10.65
N PHE A 77 -6.69 -7.57 9.34
CA PHE A 77 -7.71 -7.27 8.35
C PHE A 77 -7.68 -8.30 7.21
N ASP A 78 -7.60 -9.59 7.52
CA ASP A 78 -7.75 -10.68 6.53
C ASP A 78 -6.93 -10.47 5.23
N MET A 79 -5.67 -10.05 5.36
CA MET A 79 -4.78 -9.81 4.22
C MET A 79 -5.26 -8.75 3.21
N HIS A 80 -5.92 -7.68 3.68
CA HIS A 80 -6.44 -6.55 2.88
C HIS A 80 -5.40 -5.71 2.08
N LEU A 81 -4.16 -6.17 1.92
CA LEU A 81 -3.13 -5.46 1.14
C LEU A 81 -3.53 -5.25 -0.33
N GLY A 82 -4.35 -6.13 -0.91
CA GLY A 82 -4.87 -5.97 -2.26
C GLY A 82 -5.66 -4.67 -2.45
N CYS A 83 -6.51 -4.31 -1.48
CA CYS A 83 -7.28 -3.06 -1.51
C CYS A 83 -6.37 -1.83 -1.38
N GLU A 84 -5.31 -1.92 -0.59
CA GLU A 84 -4.32 -0.83 -0.48
C GLU A 84 -3.57 -0.62 -1.79
N ILE A 85 -3.20 -1.71 -2.48
CA ILE A 85 -2.57 -1.65 -3.79
C ILE A 85 -3.51 -1.01 -4.80
N ALA A 86 -4.78 -1.46 -4.86
CA ALA A 86 -5.79 -0.86 -5.74
C ALA A 86 -5.97 0.64 -5.45
N PHE A 87 -6.11 1.02 -4.18
CA PHE A 87 -6.25 2.42 -3.78
C PHE A 87 -5.03 3.24 -4.20
N CYS A 88 -3.83 2.71 -3.97
CA CYS A 88 -2.59 3.36 -4.33
C CYS A 88 -2.49 3.58 -5.84
N ALA A 89 -2.74 2.54 -6.63
CA ALA A 89 -2.69 2.59 -8.09
C ALA A 89 -3.78 3.50 -8.68
N TYR A 90 -4.97 3.54 -8.08
CA TYR A 90 -6.04 4.46 -8.49
C TYR A 90 -5.66 5.92 -8.22
N THR A 91 -5.10 6.19 -7.03
CA THR A 91 -4.94 7.56 -6.52
C THR A 91 -3.63 8.23 -6.94
N PHE A 92 -2.52 7.47 -6.98
CA PHE A 92 -1.18 8.02 -7.12
C PHE A 92 -0.44 7.47 -8.34
N CYS A 93 0.53 8.22 -8.83
CA CYS A 93 1.45 7.80 -9.88
C CYS A 93 2.88 8.20 -9.50
N LYS A 94 3.84 7.41 -9.96
CA LYS A 94 5.28 7.71 -9.79
C LYS A 94 5.75 8.52 -10.99
N ASN A 95 6.29 9.70 -10.74
CA ASN A 95 6.87 10.56 -11.75
C ASN A 95 8.28 10.06 -12.12
N GLY A 96 8.76 10.43 -13.32
CA GLY A 96 10.09 10.02 -13.82
C GLY A 96 11.27 10.51 -12.97
N ASP A 97 11.07 11.56 -12.15
CA ASP A 97 12.03 12.10 -11.19
C ASP A 97 12.00 11.39 -9.82
N GLY A 98 11.15 10.38 -9.66
CA GLY A 98 10.97 9.63 -8.42
C GLY A 98 10.00 10.26 -7.41
N THR A 99 9.40 11.42 -7.74
CA THR A 99 8.33 12.01 -6.93
C THR A 99 6.99 11.28 -7.16
N VAL A 100 5.99 11.60 -6.34
CA VAL A 100 4.65 11.01 -6.42
C VAL A 100 3.63 12.13 -6.56
N SER A 101 2.78 12.02 -7.58
CA SER A 101 1.64 12.91 -7.82
C SER A 101 0.33 12.20 -7.46
N ALA A 102 -0.75 12.96 -7.29
CA ALA A 102 -2.06 12.43 -6.93
C ALA A 102 -3.18 12.92 -7.88
N TYR A 103 -4.15 12.06 -8.13
CA TYR A 103 -5.38 12.37 -8.89
C TYR A 103 -5.07 13.08 -10.22
N ASN A 104 -5.64 14.26 -10.44
CA ASN A 104 -5.51 15.05 -11.66
C ASN A 104 -4.08 15.51 -11.98
N GLU A 105 -3.14 15.39 -11.03
CA GLU A 105 -1.72 15.64 -11.29
C GLU A 105 -1.06 14.49 -12.05
N CYS A 106 -1.69 13.32 -12.07
CA CYS A 106 -1.22 12.16 -12.79
C CYS A 106 -1.68 12.18 -14.25
N PRO A 107 -0.76 11.94 -15.21
CA PRO A 107 -1.12 11.82 -16.61
C PRO A 107 -2.17 10.72 -16.82
N GLY A 108 -3.25 11.03 -17.53
CA GLY A 108 -4.31 10.06 -17.85
C GLY A 108 -5.30 9.77 -16.73
N PHE A 109 -5.24 10.48 -15.59
CA PHE A 109 -6.19 10.29 -14.51
C PHE A 109 -7.63 10.56 -14.95
N THR A 110 -8.55 9.66 -14.57
CA THR A 110 -9.99 9.91 -14.65
C THR A 110 -10.67 9.56 -13.33
N GLN A 111 -11.79 10.21 -13.02
CA GLN A 111 -12.56 9.89 -11.81
C GLN A 111 -13.17 8.48 -11.80
N LEU A 112 -13.24 7.81 -12.96
CA LEU A 112 -13.79 6.46 -13.05
C LEU A 112 -12.70 5.39 -13.00
N HIS A 113 -11.55 5.63 -13.64
CA HIS A 113 -10.50 4.63 -13.81
C HIS A 113 -9.21 4.95 -13.03
N GLY A 114 -9.14 6.10 -12.36
CA GLY A 114 -7.93 6.54 -11.66
C GLY A 114 -6.76 6.67 -12.63
N ASN A 115 -5.57 6.26 -12.19
CA ASN A 115 -4.33 6.25 -12.97
C ASN A 115 -4.05 4.90 -13.68
N LEU A 116 -5.09 4.13 -13.98
CA LEU A 116 -4.95 2.77 -14.51
C LEU A 116 -4.93 2.71 -16.05
N GLN A 117 -4.60 3.82 -16.73
CA GLN A 117 -4.55 3.92 -18.19
C GLN A 117 -3.13 3.85 -18.74
#